data_AF-A0A087UNA1-F1
#
_entry.id   AF-A0A087UNA1-F1
#
_cell.length_a   1.000
_cell.length_b   1.000
_cell.length_c   1.000
_cell.angle_alpha   90.00
_cell.angle_beta   90.00
_cell.angle_gamma   90.00
#
_symmetry.space_group_name_H-M   'P 1'
#
loop_
_entity.id
_entity.type
_entity.pdbx_description
1 polymer ?
#
loop_
_entity_poly.entity_id
_entity_poly.type
_entity_poly.pdbx_seq_one_letter_code
_entity_poly.pdbx_strand_id
1 'polypeptide(L)'
;MSGVDATASKIDHRTVIKSLTLEGCNQVDIHRRMVAVYGDTCVSKPIVKRWARMFTEGRQETMDLPQPNQEQKVVADKLITNTDMPIKANQHLNIRGIANELHISNGNVHNIVSNILK
;
A
#
# COMPACT_ATOMS: atom_id res chain seq x y z
N MET A 1 16.79 -8.50 21.10
CA MET A 1 15.41 -9.02 21.02
C MET A 1 14.46 -7.91 21.46
N SER A 2 13.64 -7.38 20.55
CA SER A 2 12.31 -6.75 20.81
C SER A 2 11.80 -6.13 19.51
N GLY A 3 11.48 -6.99 18.55
CA GLY A 3 10.80 -6.60 17.30
C GLY A 3 9.31 -6.98 17.27
N VAL A 4 8.82 -7.62 18.34
CA VAL A 4 7.47 -8.22 18.42
C VAL A 4 6.44 -7.31 19.08
N ASP A 5 6.87 -6.37 19.94
CA ASP A 5 5.94 -5.51 20.69
C ASP A 5 5.43 -4.32 19.86
N ALA A 6 6.25 -3.83 18.92
CA ALA A 6 5.90 -2.68 18.07
C ALA A 6 4.94 -3.04 16.93
N THR A 7 4.91 -4.29 16.49
CA THR A 7 4.02 -4.78 15.42
C THR A 7 2.63 -5.12 15.97
N ALA A 8 2.56 -5.76 17.14
CA ALA A 8 1.32 -5.98 17.87
C ALA A 8 0.58 -4.66 18.14
N SER A 9 1.28 -3.67 18.71
CA SER A 9 0.72 -2.35 18.98
C SER A 9 0.16 -1.67 17.71
N LYS A 10 0.83 -1.75 16.56
CA LYS A 10 0.34 -1.14 15.31
C LYS A 10 -0.91 -1.83 14.74
N ILE A 11 -1.01 -3.15 14.88
CA ILE A 11 -2.18 -3.93 14.47
C ILE A 11 -3.38 -3.56 15.36
N ASP A 12 -3.15 -3.35 16.65
CA ASP A 12 -4.19 -2.96 17.62
C ASP A 12 -4.80 -1.59 17.26
N HIS A 13 -3.96 -0.59 17.00
CA HIS A 13 -4.41 0.74 16.59
C HIS A 13 -5.24 0.71 15.31
N ARG A 14 -4.82 -0.07 14.30
CA ARG A 14 -5.53 -0.18 13.01
C ARG A 14 -6.85 -0.91 13.15
N THR A 15 -6.93 -1.88 14.04
CA THR A 15 -8.17 -2.60 14.35
C THR A 15 -9.20 -1.67 14.97
N VAL A 16 -8.78 -0.83 15.91
CA VAL A 16 -9.64 0.21 16.50
C VAL A 16 -10.08 1.24 15.46
N ILE A 17 -9.18 1.70 14.58
CA ILE A 17 -9.55 2.62 13.49
C ILE A 17 -10.59 1.97 12.58
N LYS A 18 -10.43 0.68 12.23
CA LYS A 18 -11.37 -0.06 11.39
C LYS A 18 -12.75 -0.13 12.03
N SER A 19 -12.83 -0.53 13.30
CA SER A 19 -14.10 -0.61 14.05
C SER A 19 -14.82 0.74 14.04
N LEU A 20 -14.13 1.81 14.47
CA LEU A 20 -14.72 3.14 14.55
C LEU A 20 -15.13 3.70 13.18
N THR A 21 -14.43 3.32 12.11
CA THR A 21 -14.81 3.68 10.73
C THR A 21 -16.09 2.96 10.30
N LEU A 22 -16.22 1.67 10.62
CA LEU A 22 -17.43 0.87 10.33
C LEU A 22 -18.64 1.32 11.16
N GLU A 23 -18.41 1.83 12.37
CA GLU A 23 -19.42 2.49 13.20
C GLU A 23 -19.86 3.86 12.65
N GLY A 24 -19.24 4.36 11.57
CA GLY A 24 -19.59 5.63 10.94
C GLY A 24 -19.00 6.86 11.63
N CYS A 25 -17.99 6.70 12.50
CA CYS A 25 -17.35 7.84 13.14
C CYS A 25 -16.56 8.69 12.12
N ASN A 26 -16.63 10.02 12.25
CA ASN A 26 -15.79 10.92 11.47
C ASN A 26 -14.31 10.82 11.91
N GLN A 27 -13.38 11.02 10.98
CA GLN A 27 -11.93 10.93 11.17
C GLN A 27 -11.42 11.76 12.36
N VAL A 28 -12.01 12.92 12.61
CA VAL A 28 -11.66 13.80 13.74
C VAL A 28 -12.02 13.13 15.07
N ASP A 29 -13.19 12.50 15.15
CA ASP A 29 -13.67 11.83 16.36
C ASP A 29 -12.96 10.50 16.59
N ILE A 30 -12.61 9.78 15.52
CA ILE A 30 -11.75 8.60 15.59
C ILE A 30 -10.44 8.97 16.27
N HIS A 31 -9.74 10.02 15.81
CA HIS A 31 -8.47 10.42 16.43
C HIS A 31 -8.63 10.87 17.88
N ARG A 32 -9.71 11.59 18.22
CA ARG A 32 -9.99 11.97 19.61
C ARG A 32 -10.16 10.75 20.53
N ARG A 33 -10.93 9.75 20.09
CA ARG A 33 -11.12 8.50 20.82
C ARG A 33 -9.83 7.71 20.96
N MET A 34 -9.02 7.66 19.89
CA MET A 34 -7.73 6.99 19.95
C MET A 34 -6.76 7.67 20.94
N VAL A 35 -6.69 9.00 20.97
CA VAL A 35 -5.86 9.71 21.95
C VAL A 35 -6.34 9.45 23.38
N ALA A 36 -7.66 9.35 23.61
CA ALA A 36 -8.21 9.04 24.93
C ALA A 36 -7.82 7.62 25.43
N VAL A 37 -7.65 6.66 24.52
CA VAL A 37 -7.30 5.26 24.86
C VAL A 37 -5.78 5.07 24.93
N TYR A 38 -5.04 5.59 23.95
CA TYR A 38 -3.63 5.29 23.74
C TYR A 38 -2.67 6.39 24.24
N GLY A 39 -3.19 7.58 24.54
CA GLY A 39 -2.39 8.71 25.02
C GLY A 39 -1.22 9.01 24.07
N ASP A 40 -0.01 9.04 24.64
CA ASP A 40 1.23 9.35 23.92
C ASP A 40 1.64 8.27 22.90
N THR A 41 1.09 7.06 23.01
CA THR A 41 1.34 5.98 22.05
C THR A 41 0.41 6.02 20.84
N CYS A 42 -0.57 6.95 20.83
CA CYS A 42 -1.54 7.08 19.77
C CYS A 42 -0.89 7.42 18.42
N VAL A 43 -1.36 6.75 17.37
CA VAL A 43 -0.99 7.07 16.00
C VAL A 43 -1.47 8.48 15.60
N SER A 44 -0.67 9.16 14.77
CA SER A 44 -0.92 10.54 14.39
C SER A 44 -2.19 10.73 13.52
N LYS A 45 -2.78 11.93 13.57
CA LYS A 45 -3.97 12.31 12.75
C LYS A 45 -3.85 11.91 11.27
N PRO A 46 -2.73 12.13 10.56
CA PRO A 46 -2.61 11.73 9.15
C PRO A 46 -2.68 10.22 8.95
N ILE A 47 -2.14 9.43 9.88
CA ILE A 47 -2.19 7.96 9.84
C ILE A 47 -3.64 7.50 10.03
N VAL A 48 -4.34 8.03 11.04
CA VAL A 48 -5.78 7.74 11.27
C VAL A 48 -6.59 8.04 10.02
N LYS A 49 -6.41 9.22 9.41
CA LYS A 49 -7.12 9.63 8.19
C LYS A 49 -6.87 8.67 7.03
N ARG A 50 -5.61 8.29 6.81
CA ARG A 50 -5.23 7.34 5.75
C ARG A 50 -5.92 6.00 5.94
N TRP A 51 -5.88 5.44 7.14
CA TRP A 51 -6.48 4.13 7.42
C TRP A 51 -8.00 4.15 7.38
N ALA A 52 -8.64 5.16 7.98
CA ALA A 52 -10.08 5.32 7.92
C ALA A 52 -10.57 5.38 6.46
N ARG A 53 -9.88 6.17 5.61
CA ARG A 53 -10.20 6.21 4.17
C ARG A 53 -10.08 4.84 3.50
N MET A 54 -8.98 4.11 3.72
CA MET A 54 -8.79 2.78 3.13
C MET A 54 -9.90 1.80 3.57
N PHE A 55 -10.35 1.87 4.82
CA PHE A 55 -11.44 1.03 5.31
C PHE A 55 -12.80 1.42 4.73
N THR A 56 -13.07 2.72 4.55
CA THR A 56 -14.27 3.20 3.84
C THR A 56 -14.27 2.73 2.37
N GLU A 57 -13.10 2.66 1.73
CA GLU A 57 -12.91 2.16 0.36
C GLU A 57 -12.97 0.62 0.26
N GLY A 58 -13.31 -0.09 1.34
CA GLY A 58 -13.58 -1.54 1.33
C GLY A 58 -12.38 -2.42 1.66
N ARG A 59 -11.24 -1.86 2.06
CA ARG A 59 -10.09 -2.66 2.51
C ARG A 59 -10.43 -3.42 3.80
N GLN A 60 -10.12 -4.72 3.85
CA GLN A 60 -10.38 -5.53 5.05
C GLN A 60 -9.13 -5.83 5.89
N GLU A 61 -7.95 -5.77 5.31
CA GLU A 61 -6.69 -6.10 5.98
C GLU A 61 -6.15 -4.94 6.84
N THR A 62 -5.69 -5.26 8.04
CA THR A 62 -5.03 -4.34 8.97
C THR A 62 -3.49 -4.37 8.84
N MET A 63 -2.95 -5.38 8.18
CA MET A 63 -1.52 -5.51 7.85
C MET A 63 -1.15 -4.50 6.75
N ASP A 64 0.10 -4.04 6.72
CA ASP A 64 0.61 -3.40 5.51
C ASP A 64 0.78 -4.48 4.44
N LEU A 65 0.40 -4.17 3.19
CA LEU A 65 0.81 -5.02 2.07
C LEU A 65 2.35 -5.04 2.04
N PRO A 66 2.98 -6.16 1.62
CA PRO A 66 4.42 -6.20 1.43
C PRO A 66 4.85 -4.99 0.61
N GLN A 67 5.64 -4.09 1.21
CA GLN A 67 6.16 -2.97 0.45
C GLN A 67 7.06 -3.55 -0.64
N PRO A 68 6.98 -3.05 -1.88
CA PRO A 68 7.88 -3.48 -2.93
C PRO A 68 9.31 -3.26 -2.43
N ASN A 69 10.13 -4.30 -2.55
CA ASN A 69 11.50 -4.22 -2.07
C ASN A 69 12.27 -3.19 -2.92
N GLN A 70 13.39 -2.70 -2.39
CA GLN A 70 14.14 -1.63 -3.04
C GLN A 70 14.62 -2.02 -4.44
N GLU A 71 14.87 -3.31 -4.67
CA GLU A 71 15.21 -3.87 -5.98
C GLU A 71 14.04 -3.74 -6.98
N GLN A 72 12.82 -4.10 -6.58
CA GLN A 72 11.61 -3.90 -7.40
C GLN A 72 11.36 -2.43 -7.71
N LYS A 73 11.65 -1.53 -6.77
CA LYS A 73 11.52 -0.10 -6.98
C LYS A 73 12.58 0.43 -7.95
N VAL A 74 13.84 0.02 -7.81
CA VAL A 74 14.91 0.39 -8.76
C VAL A 74 14.65 -0.16 -10.15
N VAL A 75 14.10 -1.37 -10.27
CA VAL A 75 13.69 -1.95 -11.55
C VAL A 75 12.55 -1.16 -12.18
N ALA A 76 11.53 -0.77 -11.40
CA ALA A 76 10.42 0.06 -11.87
C ALA A 76 10.90 1.46 -12.29
N ASP A 77 11.75 2.10 -11.47
CA ASP A 77 12.30 3.42 -11.76
C ASP A 77 13.20 3.42 -13.00
N LYS A 78 14.05 2.38 -13.17
CA LYS A 78 14.84 2.17 -14.40
C LYS A 78 13.97 1.95 -15.63
N LEU A 79 12.88 1.20 -15.49
CA LEU A 79 11.92 0.99 -16.58
C LEU A 79 11.25 2.33 -16.98
N ILE A 80 10.93 3.19 -16.01
CA ILE A 80 10.35 4.53 -16.25
C ILE A 80 11.38 5.49 -16.88
N THR A 81 12.65 5.43 -16.48
CA THR A 81 13.69 6.34 -17.02
C THR A 81 14.25 5.91 -18.38
N ASN A 82 14.34 4.60 -18.65
CA ASN A 82 14.92 4.10 -19.90
C ASN A 82 13.91 4.08 -21.06
N THR A 83 12.63 4.35 -20.77
CA THR A 83 11.58 4.35 -21.78
C THR A 83 10.94 5.73 -21.85
N ASP A 84 11.40 6.55 -22.80
CA ASP A 84 10.77 7.82 -23.23
C ASP A 84 9.44 7.54 -23.98
N MET A 85 8.62 6.63 -23.45
CA MET A 85 7.47 6.07 -24.15
C MET A 85 6.19 6.42 -23.38
N PRO A 86 5.22 7.07 -24.02
CA PRO A 86 3.97 7.46 -23.38
C PRO A 86 3.21 6.20 -22.95
N ILE A 87 3.27 5.91 -21.65
CA ILE A 87 2.65 4.76 -20.96
C ILE A 87 1.14 4.65 -21.24
N LYS A 88 0.51 5.69 -21.80
CA LYS A 88 -0.92 5.73 -22.12
C LYS A 88 -1.34 5.09 -23.46
N ALA A 89 -0.44 4.74 -24.37
CA ALA A 89 -0.87 4.28 -25.71
C ALA A 89 -0.71 2.77 -25.98
N ASN A 90 0.21 2.05 -25.32
CA ASN A 90 0.65 0.73 -25.81
C ASN A 90 0.79 -0.34 -24.73
N GLN A 91 -0.13 -0.37 -23.77
CA GLN A 91 -0.11 -1.34 -22.66
C GLN A 91 -0.16 -2.81 -23.12
N HIS A 92 -0.75 -3.09 -24.29
CA HIS A 92 -0.81 -4.44 -24.87
C HIS A 92 0.36 -4.79 -25.77
N LEU A 93 1.06 -3.81 -26.36
CA LEU A 93 2.06 -4.08 -27.39
C LEU A 93 3.49 -4.24 -26.84
N ASN A 94 3.73 -3.85 -25.58
CA ASN A 94 5.09 -3.89 -25.02
C ASN A 94 5.42 -5.15 -24.20
N ILE A 95 4.49 -6.08 -23.98
CA ILE A 95 4.73 -7.25 -23.12
C ILE A 95 5.81 -8.16 -23.72
N ARG A 96 5.73 -8.42 -25.04
CA ARG A 96 6.76 -9.19 -25.76
C ARG A 96 8.08 -8.42 -25.87
N GLY A 97 8.04 -7.10 -26.02
CA GLY A 97 9.23 -6.26 -26.05
C GLY A 97 9.99 -6.31 -24.73
N ILE A 98 9.27 -6.10 -23.62
CA ILE A 98 9.79 -6.16 -22.26
C ILE A 98 10.31 -7.56 -21.93
N ALA A 99 9.60 -8.63 -22.32
CA ALA A 99 10.04 -10.00 -22.10
C ALA A 99 11.35 -10.32 -22.82
N ASN A 100 11.51 -9.82 -24.06
CA ASN A 100 12.71 -10.03 -24.85
C ASN A 100 13.89 -9.22 -24.31
N GLU A 101 13.65 -7.98 -23.87
CA GLU A 101 14.67 -7.10 -23.29
C GLU A 101 15.17 -7.58 -21.93
N LEU A 102 14.26 -8.11 -21.10
CA LEU A 102 14.56 -8.55 -19.73
C LEU A 102 14.88 -10.05 -19.65
N HIS A 103 14.86 -10.78 -20.77
CA HIS A 103 15.00 -12.25 -20.83
C HIS A 103 14.09 -13.02 -19.85
N ILE A 104 12.90 -12.48 -19.56
CA ILE A 104 11.90 -13.10 -18.68
C ILE A 104 10.69 -13.55 -19.49
N SER A 105 9.97 -14.56 -18.97
CA SER A 105 8.79 -15.08 -19.66
C SER A 105 7.67 -14.02 -19.74
N ASN A 106 6.91 -14.03 -20.85
CA ASN A 106 5.76 -13.14 -21.05
C ASN A 106 4.75 -13.21 -19.90
N GLY A 107 4.59 -14.38 -19.26
CA GLY A 107 3.71 -14.56 -18.11
C GLY A 107 4.16 -13.77 -16.87
N ASN A 108 5.47 -13.68 -16.64
CA ASN A 108 6.01 -12.87 -15.55
C ASN A 108 5.85 -11.37 -15.83
N VAL A 109 6.01 -10.94 -17.08
CA VAL A 109 5.73 -9.56 -17.49
C VAL A 109 4.26 -9.21 -17.28
N HIS A 110 3.34 -10.11 -17.66
CA HIS A 110 1.91 -9.91 -17.41
C HIS A 110 1.58 -9.75 -15.92
N ASN A 111 2.19 -10.56 -15.06
CA ASN A 111 1.99 -10.46 -13.61
C ASN A 111 2.53 -9.14 -13.05
N ILE A 112 3.68 -8.68 -13.53
CA ILE A 112 4.28 -7.41 -13.11
C ILE A 112 3.42 -6.23 -13.58
N VAL A 113 3.03 -6.20 -14.86
CA VAL A 113 2.20 -5.13 -15.43
C VAL A 113 0.83 -5.09 -14.77
N SER A 114 0.18 -6.23 -14.58
CA SER A 114 -1.12 -6.33 -13.89
C SER A 114 -1.05 -5.91 -12.41
N ASN A 115 0.11 -6.02 -11.77
CA ASN A 115 0.35 -5.55 -10.40
C ASN A 115 0.65 -4.04 -10.33
N ILE A 116 1.21 -3.46 -11.38
CA ILE A 116 1.51 -2.01 -11.48
C ILE A 116 0.25 -1.19 -11.84
N LEU A 117 -0.73 -1.80 -12.51
CA LEU A 117 -1.95 -1.15 -13.02
C LEU A 117 -3.19 -1.25 -12.12
N LYS A 118 -3.00 -1.50 -10.83
CA LYS A 118 -4.07 -1.40 -9.82
C LYS A 118 -4.11 -0.03 -9.15
#